data_AF-A0A6J0A163-F1
#
_entry.id   AF-A0A6J0A163-F1
#
_cell.length_a   1.000
_cell.length_b   1.000
_cell.length_c   1.000
_cell.angle_alpha   90.00
_cell.angle_beta   90.00
_cell.angle_gamma   90.00
#
_symmetry.space_group_name_H-M   'P 1'
#
loop_
_entity.id
_entity.type
_entity.pdbx_description
1 polymer ?
#
loop_
_entity_poly.entity_id
_entity_poly.type
_entity_poly.pdbx_seq_one_letter_code
_entity_poly.pdbx_strand_id
1 'polypeptide(L)'
;MVHAFLIHNLRAPQAQDTGLCRVLYSCVFGAENSPDDPRPHGAERDRLLRKEQILAVARQVESMCQLQQQASGRTSVDLQLQSSDEPVPLHEAPHGAFRLAAGDPFQEPRTVVWLGVLSLGFALVLDAHENLLLAESTLRLLARLLLDHLRLLTPSTNLLLRADRIEGILARFLPHGQLLFLNDQFVQGLEKELSASWPR
;
A
#
# COMPACT_ATOMS: atom_id res chain seq x y z
N MET A 1 -10.32 -1.23 -12.07
CA MET A 1 -10.49 -1.57 -10.66
C MET A 1 -9.13 -1.49 -9.96
N VAL A 2 -9.08 -1.47 -8.64
CA VAL A 2 -7.87 -1.79 -7.88
C VAL A 2 -7.66 -3.30 -7.97
N HIS A 3 -6.56 -3.72 -8.59
CA HIS A 3 -6.15 -5.10 -8.66
C HIS A 3 -5.59 -5.59 -7.31
N ALA A 4 -4.75 -4.78 -6.65
CA ALA A 4 -4.16 -5.12 -5.36
C ALA A 4 -3.83 -3.88 -4.52
N PHE A 5 -3.85 -4.04 -3.21
CA PHE A 5 -3.31 -3.11 -2.22
C PHE A 5 -2.19 -3.79 -1.44
N LEU A 6 -1.10 -3.07 -1.17
CA LEU A 6 0.02 -3.60 -0.40
C LEU A 6 0.66 -2.56 0.51
N ILE A 7 1.23 -3.06 1.62
CA ILE A 7 2.05 -2.32 2.57
C ILE A 7 3.39 -3.05 2.64
N HIS A 8 4.49 -2.33 2.45
CA HIS A 8 5.85 -2.87 2.56
C HIS A 8 6.75 -1.96 3.38
N ASN A 9 7.92 -2.47 3.79
CA ASN A 9 8.93 -1.62 4.40
C ASN A 9 9.67 -0.78 3.33
N LEU A 10 10.10 0.41 3.73
CA LEU A 10 11.06 1.22 2.98
C LEU A 10 12.39 1.20 3.73
N ARG A 11 13.49 0.92 3.01
CA ARG A 11 14.83 0.97 3.61
C ARG A 11 15.19 2.41 3.98
N ALA A 12 15.72 2.58 5.19
CA ALA A 12 16.32 3.85 5.59
C ALA A 12 17.63 4.07 4.80
N PRO A 13 17.90 5.30 4.29
CA PRO A 13 19.07 5.58 3.46
C PRO A 13 20.43 5.24 4.10
N GLN A 14 20.49 5.17 5.44
CA GLN A 14 21.72 4.97 6.20
C GLN A 14 21.84 3.62 6.91
N ALA A 15 20.82 2.76 6.82
CA ALA A 15 20.94 1.41 7.36
C ALA A 15 21.82 0.60 6.40
N GLN A 16 23.05 0.28 6.83
CA GLN A 16 23.92 -0.72 6.19
C GLN A 16 23.29 -2.13 6.18
N ASP A 17 22.11 -2.28 6.77
CA ASP A 17 21.33 -3.49 6.68
C ASP A 17 20.90 -3.74 5.23
N THR A 18 21.35 -4.90 4.75
CA THR A 18 20.88 -5.60 3.55
C THR A 18 19.45 -6.12 3.73
N GLY A 19 18.61 -5.38 4.46
CA GLY A 19 17.22 -5.72 4.69
C GLY A 19 16.50 -5.79 3.36
N LEU A 20 16.06 -6.98 2.98
CA LEU A 20 15.30 -7.20 1.75
C LEU A 20 13.98 -6.41 1.79
N CYS A 21 13.52 -5.95 0.63
CA CYS A 21 12.16 -5.44 0.47
C CYS A 21 11.18 -6.51 0.97
N ARG A 22 10.43 -6.19 2.02
CA ARG A 22 9.52 -7.08 2.73
C ARG A 22 8.11 -6.52 2.64
N VAL A 23 7.26 -7.28 1.98
CA VAL A 23 5.81 -7.06 2.01
C VAL A 23 5.30 -7.43 3.40
N LEU A 24 4.64 -6.48 4.05
CA LEU A 24 4.09 -6.61 5.41
C LEU A 24 2.62 -7.01 5.36
N TYR A 25 1.90 -6.52 4.35
CA TYR A 25 0.51 -6.85 4.08
C TYR A 25 0.23 -6.75 2.57
N SER A 26 -0.62 -7.62 2.05
CA SER A 26 -1.11 -7.54 0.66
C SER A 26 -2.53 -8.10 0.57
N CYS A 27 -3.40 -7.37 -0.11
CA CYS A 27 -4.76 -7.80 -0.46
C CYS A 27 -4.90 -7.74 -1.98
N VAL A 28 -5.36 -8.82 -2.61
CA VAL A 28 -5.57 -8.90 -4.05
C VAL A 28 -7.07 -9.03 -4.30
N PHE A 29 -7.62 -8.10 -5.09
CA PHE A 29 -9.04 -8.05 -5.42
C PHE A 29 -9.34 -8.66 -6.81
N GLY A 30 -8.40 -8.55 -7.74
CA GLY A 30 -8.53 -9.11 -9.09
C GLY A 30 -7.96 -10.52 -9.21
N ALA A 31 -8.64 -11.42 -9.91
CA ALA A 31 -8.08 -12.70 -10.31
C ALA A 31 -7.50 -12.60 -11.73
N GLU A 32 -6.19 -12.79 -11.91
CA GLU A 32 -5.60 -12.95 -13.27
C GLU A 32 -5.77 -14.38 -13.82
N ASN A 33 -6.47 -15.26 -13.11
CA ASN A 33 -6.47 -16.68 -13.42
C ASN A 33 -7.66 -17.09 -14.28
N SER A 34 -7.32 -17.73 -15.41
CA SER A 34 -8.19 -18.60 -16.17
C SER A 34 -8.88 -19.62 -15.23
N PRO A 35 -10.21 -19.77 -15.28
CA PRO A 35 -10.96 -20.70 -14.42
C PRO A 35 -10.70 -22.19 -14.68
N ASP A 36 -9.74 -22.57 -15.54
CA ASP A 36 -9.74 -23.86 -16.23
C ASP A 36 -8.65 -24.88 -15.83
N ASP A 37 -7.85 -24.66 -14.78
CA ASP A 37 -6.87 -25.68 -14.32
C ASP A 37 -7.20 -26.25 -12.92
N PRO A 38 -7.94 -27.37 -12.83
CA PRO A 38 -8.42 -27.96 -11.57
C PRO A 38 -7.33 -28.73 -10.78
N ARG A 39 -6.05 -28.54 -11.10
CA ARG A 39 -4.95 -29.28 -10.45
C ARG A 39 -4.50 -28.59 -9.16
N PRO A 40 -4.28 -29.33 -8.05
CA PRO A 40 -3.84 -28.76 -6.78
C PRO A 40 -2.47 -28.05 -6.85
N HIS A 41 -1.62 -28.41 -7.82
CA HIS A 41 -0.36 -27.72 -8.11
C HIS A 41 -0.53 -26.36 -8.80
N GLY A 42 -1.69 -26.12 -9.42
CA GLY A 42 -2.05 -24.82 -10.01
C GLY A 42 -2.22 -23.76 -8.92
N ALA A 43 -2.96 -24.06 -7.85
CA ALA A 43 -3.22 -23.12 -6.76
C ALA A 43 -1.94 -22.67 -6.01
N GLU A 44 -0.99 -23.58 -5.78
CA GLU A 44 0.29 -23.21 -5.16
C GLU A 44 1.16 -22.37 -6.10
N ARG A 45 1.23 -22.76 -7.38
CA ARG A 45 1.95 -21.99 -8.40
C ARG A 45 1.36 -20.60 -8.58
N ASP A 46 0.04 -20.48 -8.58
CA ASP A 46 -0.69 -19.22 -8.66
C ASP A 46 -0.42 -18.34 -7.44
N ARG A 47 -0.38 -18.94 -6.24
CA ARG A 47 -0.01 -18.23 -5.01
C ARG A 47 1.43 -17.72 -5.07
N LEU A 48 2.37 -18.52 -5.58
CA LEU A 48 3.77 -18.11 -5.75
C LEU A 48 3.88 -16.97 -6.78
N LEU A 49 3.21 -17.10 -7.92
CA LEU A 49 3.17 -16.05 -8.95
C LEU A 49 2.64 -14.74 -8.39
N ARG A 50 1.50 -14.76 -7.68
CA ARG A 50 0.96 -13.55 -7.03
C ARG A 50 1.94 -12.95 -6.03
N LYS A 51 2.60 -13.79 -5.23
CA LYS A 51 3.62 -13.31 -4.27
C LYS A 51 4.79 -12.63 -4.99
N GLU A 52 5.24 -13.18 -6.12
CA GLU A 52 6.30 -12.59 -6.94
C GLU A 52 5.84 -11.27 -7.57
N GLN A 53 4.62 -11.21 -8.10
CA GLN A 53 4.02 -9.99 -8.64
C GLN A 53 3.97 -8.87 -7.60
N ILE A 54 3.43 -9.15 -6.41
CA ILE A 54 3.36 -8.17 -5.31
C ILE A 54 4.75 -7.74 -4.85
N LEU A 55 5.71 -8.66 -4.77
CA LEU A 55 7.08 -8.34 -4.39
C LEU A 55 7.79 -7.48 -5.45
N ALA A 56 7.56 -7.74 -6.74
CA ALA A 56 8.10 -6.94 -7.82
C ALA A 56 7.58 -5.49 -7.75
N VAL A 57 6.28 -5.31 -7.53
CA VAL A 57 5.69 -3.98 -7.31
C VAL A 57 6.33 -3.29 -6.11
N ALA A 58 6.43 -3.97 -4.96
CA ALA A 58 7.02 -3.39 -3.75
C ALA A 58 8.48 -2.94 -3.96
N ARG A 59 9.29 -3.71 -4.69
CA ARG A 59 10.68 -3.36 -5.03
C ARG A 59 10.77 -2.15 -5.96
N GLN A 60 9.85 -2.04 -6.91
CA GLN A 60 9.80 -0.89 -7.81
C GLN A 60 9.37 0.38 -7.06
N VAL A 61 8.36 0.29 -6.19
CA VAL A 61 7.97 1.40 -5.32
C VAL A 61 9.14 1.81 -4.42
N GLU A 62 9.85 0.86 -3.80
CA GLU A 62 11.05 1.15 -3.01
C GLU A 62 12.10 1.91 -3.82
N SER A 63 12.40 1.47 -5.03
CA SER A 63 13.34 2.15 -5.94
C SER A 63 12.89 3.58 -6.27
N MET A 64 11.60 3.79 -6.52
CA MET A 64 11.04 5.11 -6.82
C MET A 64 11.09 6.05 -5.61
N CYS A 65 10.79 5.55 -4.41
CA CYS A 65 10.95 6.29 -3.16
C CYS A 65 12.41 6.74 -2.98
N GLN A 66 13.37 5.83 -3.16
CA GLN A 66 14.80 6.13 -3.02
C GLN A 66 15.27 7.16 -4.05
N LEU A 67 14.86 7.00 -5.32
CA LEU A 67 15.17 7.95 -6.39
C LEU A 67 14.64 9.35 -6.05
N GLN A 68 13.39 9.45 -5.59
CA GLN A 68 12.79 10.75 -5.23
C GLN A 68 13.48 11.38 -4.03
N GLN A 69 13.83 10.59 -3.01
CA GLN A 69 14.60 11.06 -1.86
C GLN A 69 15.96 11.62 -2.29
N GLN A 70 16.72 10.88 -3.10
CA GLN A 70 18.01 11.32 -3.64
C GLN A 70 17.89 12.58 -4.49
N ALA A 71 16.87 12.66 -5.35
CA ALA A 71 16.62 13.82 -6.21
C ALA A 71 16.19 15.06 -5.41
N SER A 72 15.44 14.89 -4.32
CA SER A 72 14.99 15.99 -3.46
C SER A 72 16.08 16.54 -2.52
N GLY A 73 17.22 15.85 -2.40
CA GLY A 73 18.31 16.23 -1.51
C GLY A 73 17.97 16.13 -0.01
N ARG A 74 16.79 15.60 0.36
CA ARG A 74 16.35 15.41 1.74
C ARG A 74 17.21 14.33 2.41
N THR A 75 17.86 14.67 3.52
CA THR A 75 18.70 13.73 4.27
C THR A 75 17.86 12.96 5.30
N SER A 76 18.28 11.74 5.66
CA SER A 76 17.61 10.89 6.66
C SER A 76 17.38 11.57 8.02
N VAL A 77 18.11 12.65 8.31
CA VAL A 77 18.01 13.45 9.55
C VAL A 77 16.69 14.24 9.60
N ASP A 78 16.20 14.74 8.45
CA ASP A 78 14.92 15.46 8.39
C ASP A 78 13.73 14.55 8.72
N LEU A 79 13.81 13.28 8.31
CA LEU A 79 12.77 12.27 8.59
C LEU A 79 12.82 11.76 10.04
N GLN A 80 13.99 11.78 10.70
CA GLN A 80 14.11 11.43 12.13
C GLN A 80 13.56 12.54 13.03
N LEU A 81 13.66 13.82 12.66
CA LEU A 81 13.05 14.92 13.41
C LEU A 81 11.51 14.90 13.36
N GLN A 82 10.92 14.34 12.30
CA GLN A 82 9.47 14.11 12.18
C GLN A 82 8.95 12.92 13.02
N SER A 83 9.81 12.29 13.83
CA SER A 83 9.40 11.28 14.82
C SER A 83 8.98 11.87 16.18
N SER A 84 9.01 13.20 16.32
CA SER A 84 8.30 13.89 17.40
C SER A 84 6.79 13.60 17.26
N ASP A 85 6.08 13.55 18.39
CA ASP A 85 4.67 13.13 18.60
C ASP A 85 3.60 13.93 17.82
N GLU A 86 3.99 14.62 16.74
CA GLU A 86 3.13 15.37 15.83
C GLU A 86 2.55 14.49 14.71
N PRO A 87 1.31 14.73 14.27
CA PRO A 87 0.69 13.99 13.18
C PRO A 87 1.51 14.16 11.90
N VAL A 88 2.04 13.06 11.37
CA VAL A 88 2.85 13.06 10.15
C VAL A 88 2.07 13.73 9.01
N PRO A 89 2.55 14.84 8.45
CA PRO A 89 1.87 15.50 7.35
C PRO A 89 1.97 14.64 6.08
N LEU A 90 0.96 13.81 5.84
CA LEU A 90 0.86 12.96 4.64
C LEU A 90 0.93 13.73 3.31
N HIS A 91 0.77 15.06 3.34
CA HIS A 91 0.88 15.90 2.16
C HIS A 91 2.33 16.14 1.70
N GLU A 92 3.31 15.97 2.58
CA GLU A 92 4.73 16.14 2.26
C GLU A 92 5.43 14.80 1.97
N ALA A 93 4.70 13.70 2.09
CA ALA A 93 5.19 12.36 1.87
C ALA A 93 5.53 12.12 0.38
N PRO A 94 6.65 11.44 0.07
CA PRO A 94 6.97 11.02 -1.30
C PRO A 94 5.83 10.17 -1.86
N HIS A 95 5.39 10.51 -3.05
CA HIS A 95 4.29 9.85 -3.75
C HIS A 95 4.54 9.91 -5.25
N GLY A 96 3.87 9.02 -5.98
CA GLY A 96 3.90 9.04 -7.42
C GLY A 96 3.09 7.92 -8.03
N ALA A 97 3.18 7.85 -9.35
CA ALA A 97 2.60 6.76 -10.11
C ALA A 97 3.55 6.31 -11.22
N PHE A 98 3.52 5.02 -11.55
CA PHE A 98 4.23 4.47 -12.70
C PHE A 98 3.39 3.39 -13.38
N ARG A 99 3.69 3.10 -14.64
CA ARG A 99 3.02 2.04 -15.40
C ARG A 99 3.89 0.79 -15.48
N LEU A 100 3.22 -0.34 -15.36
CA LEU A 100 3.75 -1.68 -15.58
C LEU A 100 3.33 -2.14 -16.96
N ALA A 101 4.29 -2.63 -17.74
CA ALA A 101 4.01 -3.20 -19.04
C ALA A 101 3.30 -4.54 -18.90
N ALA A 102 2.52 -4.90 -19.91
CA ALA A 102 2.00 -6.26 -20.03
C ALA A 102 3.16 -7.26 -20.06
N GLY A 103 3.04 -8.35 -19.30
CA GLY A 103 4.03 -9.41 -19.18
C GLY A 103 5.07 -9.21 -18.07
N ASP A 104 5.11 -8.06 -17.39
CA ASP A 104 6.04 -7.83 -16.27
C ASP A 104 5.48 -6.85 -15.22
N PRO A 105 5.04 -7.30 -14.03
CA PRO A 105 4.88 -8.70 -13.60
C PRO A 105 3.46 -9.26 -13.89
N PHE A 106 2.53 -8.42 -14.35
CA PHE A 106 1.13 -8.78 -14.63
C PHE A 106 0.93 -9.08 -16.12
N GLN A 107 -0.05 -9.92 -16.45
CA GLN A 107 -0.35 -10.22 -17.87
C GLN A 107 -0.87 -8.98 -18.60
N GLU A 108 -1.71 -8.21 -17.92
CA GLU A 108 -2.27 -6.97 -18.44
C GLU A 108 -1.45 -5.76 -17.99
N PRO A 109 -1.46 -4.65 -18.75
CA PRO A 109 -0.84 -3.42 -18.29
C PRO A 109 -1.55 -2.90 -17.03
N ARG A 110 -0.76 -2.57 -16.00
CA ARG A 110 -1.26 -2.02 -14.74
C ARG A 110 -0.64 -0.66 -14.47
N THR A 111 -1.33 0.17 -13.70
CA THR A 111 -0.76 1.41 -13.16
C THR A 111 -0.61 1.29 -11.66
N VAL A 112 0.54 1.63 -11.12
CA VAL A 112 0.78 1.62 -9.67
C VAL A 112 0.79 3.04 -9.18
N VAL A 113 -0.05 3.33 -8.19
CA VAL A 113 0.00 4.58 -7.41
C VAL A 113 0.57 4.24 -6.04
N TRP A 114 1.52 5.04 -5.57
CA TRP A 114 2.26 4.74 -4.34
C TRP A 114 2.49 5.97 -3.48
N LEU A 115 2.69 5.72 -2.19
CA LEU A 115 2.93 6.71 -1.15
C LEU A 115 3.92 6.13 -0.13
N GLY A 116 5.04 6.82 0.10
CA GLY A 116 6.02 6.47 1.13
C GLY A 116 5.84 7.36 2.36
N VAL A 117 5.57 6.76 3.52
CA VAL A 117 5.38 7.50 4.79
C VAL A 117 6.26 6.86 5.84
N LEU A 118 7.17 7.66 6.43
CA LEU A 118 8.16 7.18 7.39
C LEU A 118 8.98 6.00 6.83
N SER A 119 8.87 4.81 7.43
CA SER A 119 9.53 3.57 6.99
C SER A 119 8.60 2.60 6.26
N LEU A 120 7.42 3.06 5.83
CA LEU A 120 6.40 2.25 5.17
C LEU A 120 6.10 2.77 3.76
N GLY A 121 5.93 1.85 2.82
CA GLY A 121 5.44 2.09 1.48
C GLY A 121 4.05 1.53 1.33
N PHE A 122 3.12 2.34 0.87
CA PHE A 122 1.76 1.98 0.52
C PHE A 122 1.62 2.02 -1.00
N ALA A 123 0.95 1.04 -1.59
CA ALA A 123 0.69 1.05 -3.03
C ALA A 123 -0.67 0.44 -3.40
N LEU A 124 -1.26 1.01 -4.45
CA LEU A 124 -2.40 0.48 -5.18
C LEU A 124 -1.96 0.08 -6.58
N VAL A 125 -2.20 -1.17 -6.95
CA VAL A 125 -2.10 -1.65 -8.33
C VAL A 125 -3.48 -1.48 -8.96
N LEU A 126 -3.55 -0.74 -10.05
CA LEU A 126 -4.76 -0.34 -10.75
C LEU A 126 -4.78 -0.91 -12.16
N ASP A 127 -5.98 -1.10 -12.69
CA ASP A 127 -6.17 -1.36 -14.11
C ASP A 127 -5.88 -0.11 -14.93
N ALA A 128 -5.60 -0.29 -16.23
CA ALA A 128 -5.09 0.76 -17.10
C ALA A 128 -5.99 2.03 -17.24
N HIS A 129 -7.26 1.97 -16.86
CA HIS A 129 -8.26 3.02 -17.11
C HIS A 129 -8.84 3.63 -15.82
N GLU A 130 -8.22 3.36 -14.67
CA GLU A 130 -8.66 3.92 -13.40
C GLU A 130 -8.29 5.40 -13.24
N ASN A 131 -9.10 6.11 -12.45
CA ASN A 131 -8.84 7.51 -12.14
C ASN A 131 -7.68 7.62 -11.13
N LEU A 132 -6.52 8.09 -11.60
CA LEU A 132 -5.31 8.22 -10.79
C LEU A 132 -5.45 9.21 -9.64
N LEU A 133 -6.15 10.33 -9.83
CA LEU A 133 -6.38 11.31 -8.78
C LEU A 133 -7.24 10.72 -7.65
N LEU A 134 -8.27 9.95 -8.02
CA LEU A 134 -9.10 9.25 -7.05
C LEU A 134 -8.32 8.15 -6.33
N ALA A 135 -7.47 7.41 -7.05
CA ALA A 135 -6.65 6.38 -6.46
C ALA A 135 -5.63 6.96 -5.47
N GLU A 136 -4.99 8.08 -5.80
CA GLU A 136 -4.06 8.78 -4.91
C GLU A 136 -4.75 9.30 -3.65
N SER A 137 -5.89 9.98 -3.80
CA SER A 137 -6.64 10.49 -2.66
C SER A 137 -7.13 9.36 -1.74
N THR A 138 -7.57 8.24 -2.34
CA THR A 138 -7.95 7.03 -1.61
C THR A 138 -6.76 6.40 -0.90
N LEU A 139 -5.59 6.29 -1.56
CA LEU A 139 -4.38 5.75 -0.95
C LEU A 139 -3.92 6.60 0.24
N ARG A 140 -3.98 7.93 0.12
CA ARG A 140 -3.64 8.86 1.19
C ARG A 140 -4.60 8.73 2.38
N LEU A 141 -5.90 8.60 2.11
CA LEU A 141 -6.92 8.34 3.11
C LEU A 141 -6.65 7.02 3.84
N LEU A 142 -6.42 5.93 3.10
CA LEU A 142 -6.11 4.63 3.68
C LEU A 142 -4.85 4.68 4.53
N ALA A 143 -3.76 5.30 4.04
CA ALA A 143 -2.54 5.45 4.80
C ALA A 143 -2.79 6.19 6.13
N ARG A 144 -3.56 7.30 6.12
CA ARG A 144 -3.96 8.02 7.34
C ARG A 144 -4.67 7.10 8.34
N LEU A 145 -5.73 6.44 7.89
CA LEU A 145 -6.54 5.57 8.74
C LEU A 145 -5.72 4.42 9.33
N LEU A 146 -4.84 3.83 8.53
CA LEU A 146 -4.00 2.72 8.96
C LEU A 146 -2.96 3.20 9.98
N LEU A 147 -2.32 4.35 9.76
CA LEU A 147 -1.36 4.90 10.72
C LEU A 147 -2.05 5.26 12.05
N ASP A 148 -3.21 5.94 11.98
CA ASP A 148 -3.95 6.44 13.14
C ASP A 148 -4.57 5.30 13.96
N HIS A 149 -5.29 4.39 13.31
CA HIS A 149 -6.01 3.31 14.01
C HIS A 149 -5.12 2.12 14.35
N LEU A 150 -4.11 1.84 13.51
CA LEU A 150 -3.26 0.67 13.71
C LEU A 150 -1.91 0.99 14.36
N ARG A 151 -1.67 2.26 14.76
CA ARG A 151 -0.43 2.71 15.43
C ARG A 151 0.81 2.09 14.79
N LEU A 152 0.86 2.02 13.47
CA LEU A 152 1.92 1.31 12.72
C LEU A 152 3.32 1.90 12.95
N LEU A 153 3.40 2.99 13.71
CA LEU A 153 4.59 3.73 14.09
C LEU A 153 5.19 3.26 15.42
N THR A 154 4.48 2.42 16.20
CA THR A 154 5.03 1.91 17.47
C THR A 154 5.92 0.69 17.21
N PRO A 155 7.17 0.63 17.73
CA PRO A 155 8.13 -0.45 17.49
C PRO A 155 7.65 -1.87 17.84
N SER A 156 6.60 -1.98 18.66
CA SER A 156 5.98 -3.23 19.11
C SER A 156 4.80 -3.69 18.24
N THR A 157 4.46 -2.97 17.16
CA THR A 157 3.31 -3.32 16.32
C THR A 157 3.60 -4.47 15.36
N ASN A 158 3.14 -5.66 15.74
CA ASN A 158 3.05 -6.80 14.84
C ASN A 158 1.92 -6.55 13.82
N LEU A 159 2.26 -6.06 12.62
CA LEU A 159 1.33 -5.89 11.49
C LEU A 159 0.52 -7.16 11.19
N LEU A 160 1.10 -8.34 11.41
CA LEU A 160 0.43 -9.64 11.28
C LEU A 160 -0.80 -9.78 12.19
N LEU A 161 -0.76 -9.23 13.41
CA LEU A 161 -1.87 -9.28 14.37
C LEU A 161 -2.98 -8.27 14.04
N ARG A 162 -2.76 -7.40 13.05
CA ARG A 162 -3.72 -6.36 12.64
C ARG A 162 -4.26 -6.58 11.24
N ALA A 163 -3.92 -7.69 10.57
CA ALA A 163 -4.39 -8.02 9.23
C ALA A 163 -5.92 -7.93 9.12
N ASP A 164 -6.66 -8.51 10.07
CA ASP A 164 -8.12 -8.47 10.11
C ASP A 164 -8.68 -7.03 10.17
N ARG A 165 -7.97 -6.13 10.87
CA ARG A 165 -8.36 -4.72 10.97
C ARG A 165 -8.05 -3.98 9.67
N ILE A 166 -6.91 -4.27 9.03
CA ILE A 166 -6.57 -3.73 7.71
C ILE A 166 -7.63 -4.17 6.70
N GLU A 167 -8.00 -5.45 6.71
CA GLU A 167 -9.04 -6.01 5.84
C GLU A 167 -10.38 -5.33 6.05
N GLY A 168 -10.82 -5.12 7.30
CA GLY A 168 -12.09 -4.44 7.54
C GLY A 168 -12.06 -2.94 7.18
N ILE A 169 -10.91 -2.27 7.19
CA ILE A 169 -10.78 -0.91 6.61
C ILE A 169 -10.92 -1.01 5.09
N LEU A 170 -10.15 -1.89 4.44
CA LEU A 170 -10.18 -2.07 3.00
C LEU A 170 -11.58 -2.46 2.49
N ALA A 171 -12.30 -3.32 3.20
CA ALA A 171 -13.65 -3.73 2.81
C ALA A 171 -14.65 -2.56 2.77
N ARG A 172 -14.43 -1.51 3.58
CA ARG A 172 -15.30 -0.32 3.63
C ARG A 172 -14.91 0.74 2.61
N PHE A 173 -13.61 0.94 2.40
CA PHE A 173 -13.07 2.02 1.55
C PHE A 173 -12.73 1.57 0.12
N LEU A 174 -12.50 0.27 -0.08
CA LEU A 174 -12.21 -0.39 -1.35
C LEU A 174 -13.00 -1.71 -1.48
N PRO A 175 -14.34 -1.67 -1.47
CA PRO A 175 -15.15 -2.88 -1.57
C PRO A 175 -14.85 -3.59 -2.89
N HIS A 176 -14.36 -4.82 -2.80
CA HIS A 176 -13.95 -5.62 -3.97
C HIS A 176 -12.96 -4.90 -4.91
N GLY A 177 -12.14 -3.98 -4.39
CA GLY A 177 -11.20 -3.21 -5.18
C GLY A 177 -11.83 -2.05 -5.97
N GLN A 178 -13.07 -1.66 -5.68
CA GLN A 178 -13.68 -0.51 -6.33
C GLN A 178 -13.23 0.80 -5.69
N LEU A 179 -12.76 1.74 -6.51
CA LEU A 179 -12.50 3.11 -6.06
C LEU A 179 -13.83 3.83 -5.86
N LEU A 180 -14.10 4.25 -4.63
CA LEU A 180 -15.31 4.99 -4.28
C LEU A 180 -15.04 6.50 -4.32
N PHE A 181 -15.96 7.27 -4.90
CA PHE A 181 -15.96 8.72 -4.75
C PHE A 181 -16.51 9.07 -3.37
N LEU A 182 -15.61 9.22 -2.40
CA LEU A 182 -15.96 9.55 -1.02
C LEU A 182 -15.91 11.06 -0.82
N ASN A 183 -17.01 11.64 -0.33
CA ASN A 183 -17.02 13.02 0.15
C ASN A 183 -16.62 13.07 1.64
N ASP A 184 -16.28 14.26 2.14
CA ASP A 184 -15.80 14.42 3.51
C ASP A 184 -16.82 13.94 4.56
N GLN A 185 -18.12 14.14 4.31
CA GLN A 185 -19.18 13.70 5.23
C GLN A 185 -19.24 12.17 5.34
N PHE A 186 -19.08 11.48 4.21
CA PHE A 186 -19.10 10.02 4.16
C PHE A 186 -17.83 9.43 4.78
N VAL A 187 -16.67 10.04 4.53
CA VAL A 187 -15.42 9.67 5.19
C VAL A 187 -15.56 9.78 6.71
N GLN A 188 -16.10 10.89 7.22
CA GLN A 188 -16.34 11.06 8.66
C GLN A 188 -17.34 10.05 9.23
N GLY A 189 -18.37 9.67 8.45
CA GLY A 189 -19.31 8.62 8.82
C GLY A 189 -18.61 7.27 9.00
N LEU A 190 -17.82 6.86 8.00
CA LEU A 190 -17.05 5.62 8.05
C LEU A 190 -16.00 5.63 9.17
N GLU A 191 -15.32 6.75 9.40
CA GLU A 191 -14.37 6.91 10.51
C GLU A 191 -15.02 6.74 11.89
N LYS A 192 -16.25 7.25 12.06
CA LYS A 192 -17.04 7.05 13.28
C LYS A 192 -17.42 5.58 13.47
N GLU A 193 -17.88 4.92 12.40
CA GLU A 193 -18.21 3.49 12.44
C GLU A 193 -16.99 2.61 12.74
N LEU A 194 -15.83 2.94 12.17
CA LEU A 194 -14.57 2.28 12.46
C LEU A 194 -14.18 2.45 13.93
N SER A 195 -14.29 3.66 14.46
CA SER A 195 -13.98 3.96 15.85
C SER A 195 -14.92 3.25 16.83
N ALA A 196 -16.19 3.08 16.46
CA ALA A 196 -17.16 2.29 17.23
C ALA A 196 -16.88 0.79 17.16
N SER A 197 -16.45 0.29 16.00
CA SER A 197 -16.16 -1.14 15.77
C SER A 197 -14.85 -1.58 16.43
N TRP A 198 -13.87 -0.68 16.51
CA TRP A 198 -12.55 -0.93 17.11
C TRP A 198 -12.16 0.19 18.06
N PRO A 199 -12.62 0.14 19.33
CA PRO A 199 -12.19 1.08 20.36
C PRO A 199 -10.66 1.00 20.53
N ARG A 200 -10.05 2.18 20.72
CA ARG A 200 -8.60 2.39 20.77
C ARG A 200 -7.93 1.71 21.97
#